data_AF-A0A0B5AWM7-F1
#
_entry.id   AF-A0A0B5AWM7-F1
#
_cell.length_a   1.000
_cell.length_b   1.000
_cell.length_c   1.000
_cell.angle_alpha   90.00
_cell.angle_beta   90.00
_cell.angle_gamma   90.00
#
_symmetry.space_group_name_H-M   'P 1'
#
loop_
_entity.id
_entity.type
_entity.pdbx_description
1 polymer ?
#
loop_
_entity_poly.entity_id
_entity_poly.type
_entity_poly.pdbx_seq_one_letter_code
_entity_poly.pdbx_strand_id
1 'polypeptide(L)'
;MVKYNEKFKLMIVKEYLNGPHGIRILARKHGIQSKTQIFNWVNIYRHFGEEGLKKKKKAFYSVQFKLDVISFMDRTGASQTETALQFRLTNPSLIGEWKKKFLEGGYEALENPRGQSTMSDKKKNGQNETASNQNEASNREKELERENELLRLEVAYLKKLKAFQKDPNNYLEKHKQRYRSNSKKHSD
;
A
#
# COMPACT_ATOMS: atom_id res chain seq x y z
N MET A 1 0.02 -23.77 -5.74
CA MET A 1 0.28 -24.20 -7.14
C MET A 1 -0.98 -24.05 -7.97
N VAL A 2 -0.86 -23.74 -9.27
CA VAL A 2 -2.02 -23.77 -10.18
C VAL A 2 -2.31 -25.24 -10.49
N LYS A 3 -3.43 -25.79 -9.99
CA LYS A 3 -3.80 -27.21 -10.15
C LYS A 3 -3.98 -27.62 -11.62
N TYR A 4 -4.34 -26.68 -12.49
CA TYR A 4 -4.62 -26.93 -13.91
C TYR A 4 -4.02 -25.83 -14.80
N ASN A 5 -3.07 -26.21 -15.66
CA ASN A 5 -2.43 -25.29 -16.59
C ASN A 5 -3.42 -24.84 -17.70
N GLU A 6 -3.17 -23.69 -18.32
CA GLU A 6 -3.99 -23.12 -19.41
C GLU A 6 -4.19 -24.10 -20.55
N LYS A 7 -3.10 -24.73 -21.02
CA LYS A 7 -3.15 -25.75 -22.09
C LYS A 7 -4.09 -26.91 -21.75
N PHE A 8 -4.09 -27.35 -20.49
CA PHE A 8 -4.96 -28.44 -20.03
C PHE A 8 -6.44 -28.03 -19.99
N LYS A 9 -6.73 -26.82 -19.51
CA LYS A 9 -8.10 -26.27 -19.55
C LYS A 9 -8.60 -26.17 -21.00
N LEU A 10 -7.77 -25.67 -21.90
CA LEU A 10 -8.11 -25.51 -23.30
C LEU A 10 -8.39 -26.85 -23.97
N MET A 11 -7.56 -27.87 -23.70
CA MET A 11 -7.77 -29.24 -24.19
C MET A 11 -9.14 -29.78 -23.76
N ILE A 12 -9.50 -29.65 -22.48
CA ILE A 12 -10.78 -30.13 -21.97
C ILE A 12 -11.96 -29.38 -22.57
N VAL A 13 -11.84 -28.06 -22.74
CA VAL A 13 -12.89 -27.26 -23.38
C VAL A 13 -13.07 -27.67 -24.84
N LYS A 14 -11.98 -27.86 -25.60
CA LYS A 14 -12.04 -28.34 -26.99
C LYS A 14 -12.64 -29.75 -27.08
N GLU A 15 -12.29 -30.65 -26.16
CA GLU A 15 -12.87 -31.99 -26.09
C GLU A 15 -14.38 -31.96 -25.77
N TYR A 16 -14.83 -31.02 -24.92
CA TYR A 16 -16.25 -30.82 -24.65
C TYR A 16 -17.01 -30.24 -25.85
N LEU A 17 -16.40 -29.33 -26.61
CA LEU A 17 -17.04 -28.69 -27.77
C LEU A 17 -17.11 -29.61 -28.99
N ASN A 18 -16.09 -30.45 -29.19
CA ASN A 18 -15.98 -31.33 -30.37
C ASN A 18 -16.46 -32.76 -30.11
N GLY A 19 -16.59 -33.16 -28.84
CA GLY A 19 -16.89 -34.53 -28.46
C GLY A 19 -18.35 -34.75 -28.07
N PRO A 20 -18.84 -35.99 -28.15
CA PRO A 20 -20.19 -36.36 -27.66
C PRO A 20 -20.26 -36.44 -26.12
N HIS A 21 -19.13 -36.23 -25.43
CA HIS A 21 -19.01 -36.49 -24.00
C HIS A 21 -19.46 -35.30 -23.16
N GLY A 22 -20.44 -35.52 -22.29
CA GLY A 22 -20.86 -34.55 -21.29
C GLY A 22 -19.79 -34.28 -20.23
N ILE A 23 -19.93 -33.14 -19.55
CA ILE A 23 -19.02 -32.63 -18.50
C ILE A 23 -18.69 -33.67 -17.42
N ARG A 24 -19.66 -34.49 -17.04
CA ARG A 24 -19.50 -35.54 -16.02
C ARG A 24 -18.51 -36.63 -16.46
N ILE A 25 -18.55 -37.01 -17.74
CA ILE A 25 -17.67 -38.04 -18.31
C ILE A 25 -16.25 -37.48 -18.42
N LEU A 26 -16.11 -36.24 -18.90
CA LEU A 26 -14.82 -35.55 -18.97
C LEU A 26 -14.18 -35.38 -17.59
N ALA A 27 -14.96 -35.03 -16.57
CA ALA A 27 -14.46 -34.93 -15.20
C ALA A 27 -13.89 -36.26 -14.69
N ARG A 28 -14.58 -37.38 -14.94
CA ARG A 28 -14.11 -38.71 -14.56
C ARG A 28 -12.86 -39.12 -15.36
N LYS A 29 -12.87 -38.90 -16.68
CA LYS A 29 -11.76 -39.23 -17.59
C LYS A 29 -10.46 -38.53 -17.19
N HIS A 30 -10.56 -37.26 -16.81
CA HIS A 30 -9.40 -36.41 -16.48
C HIS A 30 -9.14 -36.29 -14.96
N GLY A 31 -9.82 -37.07 -14.12
CA GLY A 31 -9.64 -37.05 -12.66
C GLY A 31 -9.99 -35.72 -11.98
N ILE A 32 -10.90 -34.92 -12.58
CA ILE A 32 -11.32 -33.64 -12.03
C ILE A 32 -12.45 -33.86 -11.02
N GLN A 33 -12.18 -33.49 -9.78
CA GLN A 33 -13.09 -33.68 -8.65
C GLN A 33 -14.41 -32.91 -8.80
N SER A 34 -14.39 -31.72 -9.42
CA SER A 34 -15.57 -30.87 -9.58
C SER A 34 -15.98 -30.73 -11.04
N LYS A 35 -17.13 -31.31 -11.40
CA LYS A 35 -17.78 -31.09 -12.71
C LYS A 35 -18.06 -29.60 -12.99
N THR A 36 -18.37 -28.83 -11.94
CA THR A 36 -18.64 -27.39 -12.03
C THR A 36 -17.42 -26.61 -12.50
N GLN A 37 -16.21 -27.12 -12.23
CA GLN A 37 -14.98 -26.48 -12.68
C GLN A 37 -14.82 -26.53 -14.21
N ILE A 38 -15.15 -27.68 -14.83
CA ILE A 38 -15.15 -27.82 -16.28
C ILE A 38 -16.26 -26.98 -16.91
N PHE A 39 -17.47 -26.98 -16.31
CA PHE A 39 -18.57 -26.12 -16.74
C PHE A 39 -18.14 -24.65 -16.78
N ASN A 40 -17.48 -24.17 -15.72
CA ASN A 40 -16.98 -22.79 -15.66
C ASN A 40 -15.93 -22.51 -16.74
N TRP A 41 -15.00 -23.43 -17.02
CA TRP A 41 -14.03 -23.24 -18.11
C TRP A 41 -14.70 -23.15 -19.47
N VAL A 42 -15.67 -24.02 -19.75
CA VAL A 42 -16.45 -23.98 -21.00
C VAL A 42 -17.19 -22.65 -21.12
N ASN A 43 -17.85 -22.21 -20.04
CA ASN A 43 -18.61 -20.96 -20.07
C ASN A 43 -17.69 -19.75 -20.29
N ILE A 44 -16.58 -19.69 -19.57
CA ILE A 44 -15.55 -18.65 -19.73
C ILE A 44 -15.02 -18.64 -21.17
N TYR A 45 -14.75 -19.81 -21.76
CA TYR A 45 -14.28 -19.91 -23.14
C TYR A 45 -15.34 -19.44 -24.16
N ARG A 46 -16.62 -19.77 -23.94
CA ARG A 46 -17.71 -19.30 -24.82
C ARG A 46 -17.83 -17.77 -24.82
N HIS A 47 -17.58 -17.12 -23.69
CA HIS A 47 -17.72 -15.66 -23.56
C HIS A 47 -16.44 -14.89 -23.91
N PHE A 48 -15.26 -15.44 -23.60
CA PHE A 48 -13.98 -14.71 -23.67
C PHE A 48 -12.91 -15.43 -24.49
N GLY A 49 -13.25 -16.55 -25.15
CA GLY A 49 -12.32 -17.34 -25.95
C GLY A 49 -11.16 -17.93 -25.13
N GLU A 50 -10.04 -18.17 -25.79
CA GLU A 50 -8.81 -18.68 -25.18
C GLU A 50 -8.27 -17.73 -24.10
N GLU A 51 -8.48 -16.42 -24.28
CA GLU A 51 -8.02 -15.38 -23.35
C GLU A 51 -8.64 -15.52 -21.97
N GLY A 52 -9.91 -15.92 -21.88
CA GLY A 52 -10.59 -16.13 -20.61
C GLY A 52 -10.00 -17.27 -19.77
N LEU A 53 -9.37 -18.26 -20.42
CA LEU A 53 -8.75 -19.39 -19.73
C LEU A 53 -7.35 -19.07 -19.18
N LYS A 54 -6.74 -17.97 -19.66
CA LYS A 54 -5.45 -17.46 -19.17
C LYS A 54 -5.54 -17.16 -17.68
N LYS A 55 -4.46 -17.44 -16.97
CA LYS A 55 -4.34 -17.05 -15.57
C LYS A 55 -4.35 -15.52 -15.50
N LYS A 56 -5.35 -14.94 -14.84
CA LYS A 56 -5.32 -13.51 -14.47
C LYS A 56 -4.04 -13.26 -13.69
N LYS A 57 -3.17 -12.38 -14.21
CA LYS A 57 -1.96 -11.96 -13.49
C LYS A 57 -2.40 -11.32 -12.18
N LYS A 58 -1.81 -11.74 -11.06
CA LYS A 58 -2.00 -11.02 -9.81
C LYS A 58 -1.40 -9.62 -10.04
N ALA A 59 -2.22 -8.59 -9.90
CA ALA A 59 -1.70 -7.22 -9.90
C ALA A 59 -0.83 -7.05 -8.66
N PHE A 60 0.43 -6.67 -8.87
CA PHE A 60 1.33 -6.29 -7.80
C PHE A 60 1.24 -4.77 -7.65
N TYR A 61 0.90 -4.33 -6.45
CA TYR A 61 0.82 -2.92 -6.11
C TYR A 61 1.99 -2.58 -5.19
N SER A 62 2.70 -1.50 -5.50
CA SER A 62 3.77 -1.00 -4.65
C SER A 62 3.21 -0.54 -3.30
N VAL A 63 4.06 -0.52 -2.27
CA VAL A 63 3.67 -0.05 -0.93
C VAL A 63 3.19 1.39 -0.97
N GLN A 64 3.93 2.24 -1.70
CA GLN A 64 3.59 3.64 -1.91
C GLN A 64 2.20 3.81 -2.54
N PHE A 65 1.89 3.03 -3.58
CA PHE A 65 0.56 3.08 -4.19
C PHE A 65 -0.55 2.67 -3.20
N LYS A 66 -0.31 1.66 -2.36
CA LYS A 66 -1.30 1.26 -1.34
C LYS A 66 -1.52 2.36 -0.31
N LEU A 67 -0.46 3.06 0.10
CA LEU A 67 -0.53 4.18 1.01
C LEU A 67 -1.31 5.33 0.40
N ASP A 68 -1.02 5.70 -0.85
CA ASP A 68 -1.74 6.77 -1.57
C ASP A 68 -3.24 6.50 -1.61
N VAL A 69 -3.61 5.24 -1.88
CA VAL A 69 -5.02 4.80 -1.90
C VAL A 69 -5.67 4.91 -0.53
N ILE A 70 -4.98 4.49 0.54
CA ILE A 70 -5.50 4.58 1.92
C ILE A 70 -5.62 6.04 2.36
N SER A 71 -4.56 6.85 2.16
CA SER A 71 -4.52 8.27 2.52
C SER A 71 -5.57 9.08 1.76
N PHE A 72 -5.81 8.78 0.48
CA PHE A 72 -6.89 9.38 -0.28
C PHE A 72 -8.25 9.09 0.36
N MET A 73 -8.50 7.82 0.70
CA MET A 73 -9.75 7.39 1.31
C MET A 73 -9.98 8.06 2.67
N ASP A 74 -8.94 8.15 3.51
CA ASP A 74 -9.04 8.79 4.82
C ASP A 74 -9.21 10.32 4.73
N ARG A 75 -8.57 10.98 3.74
CA ARG A 75 -8.71 12.43 3.53
C ARG A 75 -10.07 12.82 2.98
N THR A 76 -10.64 11.99 2.10
CA THR A 76 -11.89 12.31 1.39
C THR A 76 -13.13 11.72 2.05
N GLY A 77 -12.97 10.70 2.89
CA GLY A 77 -14.09 9.91 3.42
C GLY A 77 -14.78 9.05 2.36
N ALA A 78 -14.18 8.89 1.18
CA ALA A 78 -14.76 8.12 0.08
C ALA A 78 -14.93 6.63 0.46
N SER A 79 -15.94 5.99 -0.10
CA SER A 79 -16.13 4.55 0.07
C SER A 79 -15.03 3.74 -0.63
N GLN A 80 -14.89 2.47 -0.26
CA GLN A 80 -13.96 1.54 -0.93
C GLN A 80 -14.26 1.44 -2.43
N THR A 81 -15.54 1.49 -2.80
CA THR A 81 -15.98 1.40 -4.20
C THR A 81 -15.60 2.66 -4.98
N GLU A 82 -15.86 3.85 -4.44
CA GLU A 82 -15.49 5.13 -5.07
C GLU A 82 -13.98 5.26 -5.19
N THR A 83 -13.24 4.89 -4.14
CA THR A 83 -11.78 4.88 -4.16
C THR A 83 -11.26 3.89 -5.22
N ALA A 84 -11.85 2.70 -5.33
CA ALA A 84 -11.46 1.74 -6.35
C ALA A 84 -11.69 2.27 -7.77
N LEU A 85 -12.78 3.00 -8.02
CA LEU A 85 -13.04 3.65 -9.31
C LEU A 85 -11.99 4.71 -9.62
N GLN A 86 -11.66 5.56 -8.65
CA GLN A 86 -10.67 6.62 -8.81
C GLN A 86 -9.27 6.07 -9.17
N PHE A 87 -8.86 4.99 -8.50
CA PHE A 87 -7.55 4.36 -8.71
C PHE A 87 -7.58 3.21 -9.74
N ARG A 88 -8.69 3.03 -10.46
CA ARG A 88 -8.89 1.98 -11.49
C ARG A 88 -8.62 0.57 -10.98
N LEU A 89 -8.98 0.30 -9.73
CA LEU A 89 -8.85 -1.00 -9.08
C LEU A 89 -10.07 -1.87 -9.37
N THR A 90 -9.83 -3.09 -9.85
CA THR A 90 -10.92 -4.01 -10.22
C THR A 90 -11.63 -4.63 -9.01
N ASN A 91 -11.01 -4.60 -7.83
CA ASN A 91 -11.56 -5.23 -6.62
C ASN A 91 -11.50 -4.26 -5.43
N PRO A 92 -12.63 -3.65 -5.05
CA PRO A 92 -12.72 -2.75 -3.91
C PRO A 92 -12.32 -3.38 -2.57
N SER A 93 -12.55 -4.68 -2.39
CA SER A 93 -12.21 -5.39 -1.14
C SER A 93 -10.71 -5.41 -0.84
N LEU A 94 -9.85 -5.28 -1.86
CA LEU A 94 -8.39 -5.16 -1.67
C LEU A 94 -8.03 -3.93 -0.84
N ILE A 95 -8.77 -2.83 -0.99
CA ILE A 95 -8.52 -1.58 -0.27
C ILE A 95 -8.78 -1.77 1.22
N GLY A 96 -9.86 -2.49 1.56
CA GLY A 96 -10.15 -2.86 2.95
C GLY A 96 -9.07 -3.75 3.56
N GLU A 97 -8.54 -4.71 2.81
CA GLU A 97 -7.43 -5.56 3.26
C GLU A 97 -6.15 -4.74 3.49
N TRP A 98 -5.83 -3.76 2.63
CA TRP A 98 -4.68 -2.88 2.83
C TRP A 98 -4.87 -1.99 4.04
N LYS A 99 -6.05 -1.37 4.20
CA LYS A 99 -6.37 -0.54 5.36
C LYS A 99 -6.21 -1.33 6.66
N LYS A 100 -6.77 -2.55 6.72
CA LYS A 100 -6.66 -3.42 7.89
C LYS A 100 -5.19 -3.72 8.23
N LYS A 101 -4.39 -4.10 7.25
CA LYS A 101 -2.95 -4.35 7.44
C LYS A 101 -2.19 -3.13 7.94
N PHE A 102 -2.49 -1.97 7.37
CA PHE A 102 -1.89 -0.71 7.77
C PHE A 102 -2.23 -0.36 9.22
N LEU A 103 -3.46 -0.61 9.66
CA LEU A 103 -3.86 -0.41 11.06
C LEU A 103 -3.20 -1.41 12.02
N GLU A 104 -2.96 -2.64 11.57
CA GLU A 104 -2.37 -3.70 12.40
C GLU A 104 -0.84 -3.61 12.53
N GLY A 105 -0.12 -3.12 11.52
CA GLY A 105 1.34 -3.10 11.54
C GLY A 105 1.99 -2.05 10.63
N GLY A 106 1.27 -0.96 10.36
CA GLY A 106 1.80 0.22 9.69
C GLY A 106 2.37 -0.04 8.29
N TYR A 107 3.45 0.68 7.97
CA TYR A 107 4.13 0.61 6.69
C TYR A 107 4.68 -0.80 6.39
N GLU A 108 5.33 -1.44 7.37
CA GLU A 108 5.98 -2.75 7.20
C GLU A 108 4.96 -3.86 6.89
N ALA A 109 3.76 -3.78 7.46
CA ALA A 109 2.68 -4.72 7.17
C ALA A 109 2.11 -4.63 5.75
N LEU A 110 2.24 -3.47 5.09
CA LEU A 110 1.85 -3.26 3.69
C LEU A 110 2.89 -3.77 2.70
N GLU A 111 4.17 -3.73 3.10
CA GLU A 111 5.29 -4.26 2.33
C GLU A 111 5.25 -5.78 2.27
N ASN A 112 4.95 -6.44 3.39
CA ASN A 112 5.06 -7.88 3.46
C ASN A 112 3.90 -8.60 2.74
N PRO A 113 4.14 -9.28 1.61
CA PRO A 113 3.10 -9.95 0.85
C PRO A 113 2.79 -11.31 1.49
N ARG A 114 2.20 -11.33 2.71
CA ARG A 114 1.72 -12.54 3.44
C ARG A 114 2.62 -13.77 3.21
N GLY A 115 3.65 -13.94 4.04
CA GLY A 115 4.28 -15.24 4.26
C GLY A 115 5.77 -15.34 3.98
N GLN A 116 6.57 -14.30 4.23
CA GLN A 116 7.99 -14.49 4.51
C GLN A 116 8.23 -14.28 5.99
N SER A 117 7.63 -15.14 6.81
CA SER A 117 8.27 -15.52 8.07
C SER A 117 9.59 -16.14 7.63
N THR A 118 10.70 -15.43 7.81
CA THR A 118 12.01 -16.08 7.76
C THR A 118 11.94 -17.21 8.78
N MET A 119 11.98 -18.46 8.29
CA MET A 119 12.07 -19.64 9.13
C MET A 119 13.43 -19.60 9.81
N SER A 120 13.56 -18.80 10.87
CA SER A 120 14.63 -18.97 11.83
C SER A 120 14.08 -19.97 12.83
N ASP A 121 14.52 -21.21 12.69
CA ASP A 121 14.39 -22.23 13.72
C ASP A 121 14.93 -21.68 15.04
N LYS A 122 14.04 -21.17 15.90
CA LYS A 122 14.34 -21.06 17.32
C LYS A 122 13.08 -21.08 18.15
N LYS A 123 12.71 -22.32 18.48
CA LYS A 123 12.09 -22.67 19.75
C LYS A 123 12.86 -21.99 20.88
N LYS A 124 12.40 -20.83 21.36
CA LYS A 124 12.67 -20.26 22.70
C LYS A 124 11.81 -19.02 22.97
N ASN A 125 10.79 -19.23 23.80
CA ASN A 125 10.28 -18.36 24.88
C ASN A 125 10.29 -16.83 24.68
N GLY A 126 9.09 -16.24 24.54
CA GLY A 126 8.48 -15.39 25.57
C GLY A 126 9.17 -14.10 26.04
N GLN A 127 10.12 -13.51 25.30
CA GLN A 127 10.78 -12.26 25.74
C GLN A 127 10.94 -11.18 24.64
N ASN A 128 10.41 -11.38 23.43
CA ASN A 128 10.63 -10.45 22.30
C ASN A 128 9.51 -9.43 22.04
N GLU A 129 8.44 -9.39 22.84
CA GLU A 129 7.37 -8.39 22.68
C GLU A 129 7.77 -7.00 23.23
N THR A 130 8.69 -6.95 24.20
CA THR A 130 9.11 -5.67 24.82
C THR A 130 10.19 -4.93 24.03
N ALA A 131 11.11 -5.63 23.38
CA ALA A 131 12.19 -4.99 22.62
C ALA A 131 11.74 -4.42 21.25
N SER A 132 10.77 -5.04 20.58
CA SER A 132 10.22 -4.52 19.32
C SER A 132 9.38 -3.26 19.56
N ASN A 133 8.57 -3.27 20.63
CA ASN A 133 7.74 -2.12 21.02
C ASN A 133 8.57 -0.91 21.44
N GLN A 134 9.73 -1.11 22.09
CA GLN A 134 10.64 -0.02 22.47
C GLN A 134 11.32 0.63 21.25
N ASN A 135 11.68 -0.15 20.23
CA ASN A 135 12.27 0.40 19.00
C ASN A 135 11.21 1.13 18.16
N GLU A 136 9.99 0.61 18.05
CA GLU A 136 8.89 1.28 17.37
C GLU A 136 8.44 2.56 18.10
N ALA A 137 8.36 2.52 19.44
CA ALA A 137 8.09 3.70 20.26
C ALA A 137 9.20 4.76 20.10
N SER A 138 10.46 4.35 20.14
CA SER A 138 11.60 5.28 19.95
C SER A 138 11.62 5.91 18.56
N ASN A 139 11.23 5.16 17.53
CA ASN A 139 11.16 5.71 16.18
C ASN A 139 9.99 6.68 16.01
N ARG A 140 8.83 6.36 16.61
CA ARG A 140 7.65 7.22 16.66
C ARG A 140 7.89 8.51 17.46
N GLU A 141 8.59 8.42 18.59
CA GLU A 141 8.97 9.58 19.41
C GLU A 141 9.86 10.54 18.62
N LYS A 142 10.86 10.02 17.90
CA LYS A 142 11.73 10.85 17.04
C LYS A 142 10.97 11.56 15.92
N GLU A 143 9.97 10.90 15.34
CA GLU A 143 9.14 11.50 14.30
C GLU A 143 8.24 12.61 14.87
N LEU A 144 7.62 12.36 16.03
CA LEU A 144 6.82 13.35 16.75
C LEU A 144 7.65 14.53 17.25
N GLU A 145 8.92 14.32 17.62
CA GLU A 145 9.84 15.39 18.00
C GLU A 145 10.17 16.29 16.80
N ARG A 146 10.46 15.71 15.63
CA ARG A 146 10.67 16.50 14.40
C ARG A 146 9.42 17.29 14.02
N GLU A 147 8.26 16.66 14.10
CA GLU A 147 6.99 17.33 13.79
C GLU A 147 6.72 18.48 14.76
N ASN A 148 6.95 18.28 16.06
CA ASN A 148 6.85 19.34 17.07
C ASN A 148 7.85 20.48 16.81
N GLU A 149 9.07 20.19 16.40
CA GLU A 149 10.07 21.21 16.05
C GLU A 149 9.61 22.04 14.85
N LEU A 150 9.13 21.39 13.80
CA LEU A 150 8.56 22.07 12.63
C LEU A 150 7.37 22.96 13.00
N LEU A 151 6.43 22.44 13.82
CA LEU A 151 5.29 23.20 14.31
C LEU A 151 5.72 24.40 15.17
N ARG A 152 6.76 24.25 16.00
CA ARG A 152 7.32 25.36 16.79
C ARG A 152 7.91 26.44 15.90
N LEU A 153 8.62 26.06 14.83
CA LEU A 153 9.16 26.99 13.85
C LEU A 153 8.04 27.73 13.10
N GLU A 154 7.01 27.03 12.67
CA GLU A 154 5.84 27.60 12.00
C GLU A 154 5.11 28.60 12.93
N VAL A 155 4.84 28.21 14.18
CA VAL A 155 4.22 29.10 15.17
C VAL A 155 5.09 30.33 15.44
N ALA A 156 6.42 30.16 15.54
CA ALA A 156 7.33 31.28 15.74
C ALA A 156 7.32 32.23 14.52
N TYR A 157 7.29 31.69 13.31
CA TYR A 157 7.20 32.47 12.08
C TYR A 157 5.87 33.24 12.00
N LEU A 158 4.74 32.58 12.28
CA LEU A 158 3.43 33.22 12.30
C LEU A 158 3.33 34.33 13.37
N LYS A 159 3.95 34.14 14.53
CA LYS A 159 4.04 35.19 15.56
C LYS A 159 4.85 36.39 15.08
N LYS A 160 5.98 36.17 14.39
CA LYS A 160 6.78 37.23 13.77
C LYS A 160 5.99 37.99 12.71
N LEU A 161 5.25 37.28 11.86
CA LEU A 161 4.40 37.88 10.82
C LEU A 161 3.28 38.72 11.42
N LYS A 162 2.58 38.21 12.46
CA LYS A 162 1.55 38.97 13.19
C LYS A 162 2.13 40.23 13.86
N ALA A 163 3.32 40.14 14.45
CA ALA A 163 3.99 41.29 15.04
C ALA A 163 4.33 42.36 13.99
N PHE A 164 4.85 41.94 12.84
CA PHE A 164 5.12 42.83 11.70
C PHE A 164 3.85 43.51 11.17
N GLN A 165 2.74 42.78 11.04
CA GLN A 165 1.47 43.38 10.61
C GLN A 165 0.91 44.41 11.60
N LYS A 166 1.09 44.18 12.91
CA LYS A 166 0.56 45.06 13.96
C LYS A 166 1.37 46.35 14.10
N ASP A 167 2.69 46.29 13.99
CA ASP A 167 3.58 47.45 14.10
C ASP A 167 4.83 47.27 13.22
N PRO A 168 4.73 47.59 11.91
CA PRO A 168 5.81 47.35 10.95
C PRO A 168 7.09 48.12 11.28
N ASN A 169 6.94 49.38 11.70
CA ASN A 169 8.07 50.28 11.95
C ASN A 169 8.90 49.83 13.17
N ASN A 170 8.25 49.47 14.27
CA ASN A 170 8.94 49.00 15.48
C ASN A 170 9.59 47.61 15.29
N TYR A 171 8.92 46.72 14.55
CA TYR A 171 9.47 45.41 14.22
C TYR A 171 10.74 45.53 13.36
N LEU A 172 10.74 46.42 12.36
CA LEU A 172 11.91 46.74 11.54
C LEU A 172 13.03 47.36 12.39
N GLU A 173 12.72 48.32 13.28
CA GLU A 173 13.69 48.97 14.16
C GLU A 173 14.45 47.96 15.04
N LYS A 174 13.73 46.98 15.60
CA LYS A 174 14.26 45.95 16.50
C LYS A 174 15.10 44.88 15.79
N HIS A 175 14.84 44.66 14.50
CA HIS A 175 15.52 43.65 13.67
C HIS A 175 16.49 44.26 12.64
N LYS A 176 16.73 45.57 12.67
CA LYS A 176 17.84 46.22 11.95
C LYS A 176 19.16 45.61 12.43
N GLN A 177 19.80 44.82 11.56
CA GLN A 177 21.14 44.30 11.77
C GLN A 177 22.10 45.47 11.96
N ARG A 178 22.67 45.63 13.17
CA ARG A 178 23.78 46.56 13.39
C ARG A 178 25.03 45.95 12.76
N TYR A 179 25.22 46.16 11.45
CA TYR A 179 26.49 45.91 10.81
C TYR A 179 27.56 46.77 11.47
N ARG A 180 28.38 46.19 12.35
CA ARG A 180 29.59 46.83 12.86
C ARG A 180 30.66 46.73 11.77
N SER A 181 30.85 47.83 11.04
CA SER A 181 31.95 47.99 10.10
C SER A 181 33.28 48.05 10.85
N ASN A 182 34.00 46.92 10.95
CA ASN A 182 35.40 46.92 11.36
C ASN A 182 36.27 47.33 10.16
N SER A 183 36.36 48.65 9.93
CA SER A 183 37.39 49.27 9.08
C SER A 183 38.45 49.90 9.99
N LYS A 184 39.49 49.14 10.33
CA LYS A 184 40.81 49.66 10.74
C LYS A 184 41.83 48.88 9.93
N LYS A 185 42.29 49.44 8.80
CA LYS A 185 43.55 50.19 8.69
C LYS A 185 44.73 49.40 9.27
N HIS A 186 45.48 48.78 8.38
CA HIS A 186 46.94 48.77 8.48
C HIS A 186 47.47 49.23 7.13
N SER A 187 47.91 50.49 7.07
CA SER A 187 48.94 50.94 6.14
C SER A 187 50.26 50.96 6.92
N ASP A 188 51.31 50.64 6.18
CA ASP A 188 52.75 50.69 6.48
C ASP A 188 53.31 49.71 7.51
#